data_AF-A0A7U3XZH6-F1
#
_entry.id   AF-A0A7U3XZH6-F1
#
_cell.length_a   1.000
_cell.length_b   1.000
_cell.length_c   1.000
_cell.angle_alpha   90.00
_cell.angle_beta   90.00
_cell.angle_gamma   90.00
#
_symmetry.space_group_name_H-M   'P 1'
#
loop_
_entity.id
_entity.type
_entity.pdbx_description
1 polymer ?
#
loop_
_entity_poly.entity_id
_entity_poly.type
_entity_poly.pdbx_seq_one_letter_code
_entity_poly.pdbx_strand_id
1 'polypeptide(L)' 'MHISEELIEKYTAESMQVTVEMINKGKELLHADLYVACTGLLKKGGSETPEKPVGTFFYSIYYKIIL' A
#
# COMPACT_ATOMS: atom_id res chain seq x y z
N MET A 1 1.07 -11.54 1.31
CA MET A 1 2.16 -10.58 1.52
C MET A 1 2.26 -10.33 3.00
N HIS A 2 3.38 -10.64 3.64
CA HIS A 2 3.57 -10.38 5.08
C HIS A 2 4.21 -9.00 5.24
N ILE A 3 3.38 -7.98 5.46
CA ILE A 3 3.84 -6.62 5.78
C ILE A 3 4.15 -6.57 7.27
N SER A 4 5.25 -5.92 7.64
CA SER A 4 5.66 -5.80 9.05
C SER A 4 4.60 -5.10 9.89
N GLU A 5 4.31 -5.65 11.07
CA GLU A 5 3.42 -5.04 12.06
C GLU A 5 3.93 -3.66 12.49
N GLU A 6 5.25 -3.49 12.70
CA GLU A 6 5.86 -2.20 13.04
C GLU A 6 5.57 -1.12 11.97
N LEU A 7 5.59 -1.50 10.69
CA LEU A 7 5.30 -0.57 9.59
C LEU A 7 3.83 -0.14 9.61
N ILE A 8 2.93 -1.09 9.87
CA ILE A 8 1.49 -0.83 9.96
C ILE A 8 1.16 0.00 11.20
N GLU A 9 1.79 -0.26 12.36
CA GLU A 9 1.58 0.53 13.56
C GLU A 9 2.05 1.97 13.37
N LYS A 10 3.21 2.16 12.73
CA LYS A 10 3.79 3.48 12.52
C LYS A 10 3.04 4.33 11.48
N TYR A 11 2.56 3.71 10.40
CA TYR A 11 2.02 4.43 9.26
C TYR A 11 0.54 4.16 8.98
N THR A 12 -0.07 3.19 9.65
CA THR A 12 -1.40 2.59 9.36
C THR A 12 -1.43 1.82 8.03
N ALA A 13 -2.36 0.86 7.92
CA ALA A 13 -2.50 0.05 6.71
C ALA A 13 -2.83 0.93 5.48
N GLU A 14 -3.67 1.95 5.66
CA GLU A 14 -4.02 2.93 4.64
C GLU A 14 -2.98 4.07 4.59
N SER A 15 -1.82 3.77 4.00
CA SER A 15 -0.70 4.70 3.84
C SER A 15 0.14 4.43 2.60
N MET A 16 0.91 5.45 2.18
CA MET A 16 1.82 5.30 1.05
C MET A 16 2.93 4.27 1.33
N GLN A 17 3.45 4.24 2.55
CA GLN A 17 4.54 3.37 2.98
C GLN A 17 4.13 1.90 2.88
N VAL A 18 2.95 1.56 3.42
CA VAL A 18 2.41 0.19 3.31
C VAL A 18 2.09 -0.15 1.85
N THR A 19 1.54 0.81 1.08
CA THR A 19 1.23 0.59 -0.34
C THR A 19 2.47 0.31 -1.19
N VAL A 20 3.59 0.98 -0.92
CA VAL A 20 4.89 0.70 -1.59
C VAL A 20 5.44 -0.66 -1.13
N GLU A 21 5.35 -0.98 0.16
CA GLU A 21 5.85 -2.25 0.67
C GLU A 21 5.07 -3.45 0.11
N MET A 22 3.78 -3.29 -0.19
CA MET A 22 3.00 -4.28 -0.94
C MET A 22 3.60 -4.57 -2.32
N ILE A 23 4.16 -3.59 -3.02
CA ILE A 23 4.87 -3.84 -4.29
C ILE A 23 6.15 -4.63 -4.04
N ASN A 24 6.94 -4.26 -3.01
CA ASN A 24 8.18 -4.95 -2.69
C ASN A 24 7.92 -6.43 -2.36
N LYS A 25 6.94 -6.69 -1.49
CA LYS A 25 6.48 -8.05 -1.18
C LYS A 25 5.81 -8.75 -2.35
N GLY A 26 5.12 -8.02 -3.21
CA GLY A 26 4.56 -8.56 -4.46
C GLY A 26 5.65 -9.13 -5.37
N LYS A 27 6.78 -8.42 -5.53
CA LYS A 27 7.93 -8.87 -6.33
C LYS A 27 8.61 -10.11 -5.77
N GLU A 28 8.58 -10.31 -4.45
CA GLU A 28 9.08 -11.52 -3.80
C GLU A 28 8.16 -12.74 -4.07
N LEU A 29 6.87 -12.51 -4.30
CA LEU A 29 5.87 -13.57 -4.50
C LEU A 29 5.69 -13.99 -5.96
N LEU A 30 5.78 -13.05 -6.89
CA LEU A 30 5.63 -13.30 -8.32
C LEU A 30 6.47 -12.33 -9.15
N HIS A 31 6.88 -12.78 -10.33
CA HIS A 31 7.56 -11.95 -11.31
C HIS A 31 6.55 -11.44 -12.35
N ALA A 32 6.13 -10.19 -12.18
CA ALA A 32 5.33 -9.43 -13.15
C ALA A 32 6.14 -8.27 -13.75
N ASP A 33 5.67 -7.75 -14.88
CA ASP A 33 6.20 -6.53 -15.50
C ASP A 33 5.53 -5.26 -14.96
N LEU A 34 4.29 -5.37 -14.47
CA LEU A 34 3.53 -4.28 -13.86
C LEU A 34 2.97 -4.73 -12.50
N TYR A 35 3.23 -3.93 -11.48
CA TYR A 35 2.66 -4.09 -10.15
C TYR A 35 1.88 -2.84 -9.82
N VAL A 36 0.65 -3.04 -9.36
CA VAL A 36 -0.20 -1.99 -8.82
C VAL A 36 -0.62 -2.44 -7.43
N ALA A 37 -0.36 -1.61 -6.43
CA ALA A 37 -0.85 -1.80 -5.08
C ALA A 37 -1.69 -0.61 -4.69
N CYS A 38 -2.73 -0.84 -3.88
CA CYS A 38 -3.52 0.23 -3.30
C CYS A 38 -3.97 -0.13 -1.89
N THR A 39 -4.14 0.91 -1.09
CA THR A 39 -4.79 0.86 0.23
C THR A 39 -5.72 2.07 0.33
N GLY A 40 -6.77 1.99 1.14
CA GLY A 40 -7.71 3.10 1.23
C GLY A 40 -8.79 2.91 2.26
N LEU A 41 -9.37 4.04 2.67
CA LEU A 41 -10.41 4.11 3.67
C LEU A 41 -11.79 4.05 3.00
N LEU A 42 -12.32 2.83 2.76
CA LEU A 42 -13.61 2.66 2.10
C LEU A 42 -14.81 3.08 2.97
N LYS A 43 -14.67 2.97 4.29
CA LYS A 43 -15.69 3.31 5.29
C LYS A 43 -15.04 3.75 6.60
N LYS A 44 -15.86 4.24 7.53
CA LYS A 44 -15.45 4.61 8.90
C LYS A 44 -14.96 3.39 9.71
N GLY A 45 -14.14 3.65 10.73
CA GLY A 45 -13.60 2.68 11.66
C GLY A 45 -12.24 2.11 11.26
N GLY A 46 -11.56 2.73 10.30
CA GLY A 46 -10.19 2.42 9.92
C GLY A 46 -9.22 3.38 10.61
N SER A 47 -8.26 3.87 9.83
CA SER A 47 -7.25 4.82 10.27
C SER A 47 -7.56 6.27 9.87
N GLU A 48 -8.84 6.61 9.72
CA GLU A 48 -9.23 7.96 9.33
C GLU A 48 -8.82 9.02 10.35
N THR A 49 -8.37 10.17 9.85
CA THR A 49 -8.13 11.41 10.61
C THR A 49 -8.74 12.59 9.86
N PRO A 50 -8.81 13.81 10.44
CA PRO A 50 -9.26 14.99 9.70
C PRO A 50 -8.44 15.25 8.41
N GLU A 51 -7.15 14.94 8.42
CA GLU A 51 -6.22 15.11 7.29
C GLU A 51 -6.22 13.91 6.33
N LYS A 52 -6.71 12.76 6.79
CA LYS A 52 -6.81 11.49 6.05
C LYS A 52 -8.25 10.94 6.20
N PRO A 53 -9.27 11.59 5.60
CA PRO A 53 -10.65 11.22 5.81
C PRO A 53 -11.04 9.91 5.10
N VAL A 54 -12.23 9.38 5.43
CA VAL A 54 -12.86 8.31 4.64
C VAL A 54 -12.93 8.73 3.17
N GLY A 55 -12.53 7.84 2.27
CA GLY A 55 -12.36 8.11 0.86
C GLY A 55 -10.90 8.40 0.45
N THR A 56 -9.98 8.61 1.39
CA THR A 56 -8.55 8.69 1.05
C THR A 56 -8.06 7.34 0.55
N PHE A 57 -7.35 7.37 -0.59
CA PHE A 57 -6.74 6.22 -1.22
C PHE A 57 -5.27 6.50 -1.53
N PHE A 58 -4.43 5.49 -1.34
CA PHE A 58 -3.04 5.46 -1.79
C PHE A 58 -2.92 4.39 -2.86
N TYR A 59 -2.18 4.71 -3.92
CA TYR A 59 -1.81 3.74 -4.94
C TYR A 59 -0.34 3.92 -5.29
N SER A 60 0.33 2.81 -5.55
CA SER A 60 1.69 2.77 -6.06
C SER A 60 1.71 1.90 -7.32
N ILE A 61 2.52 2.30 -8.28
CA ILE A 61 2.68 1.60 -9.56
C ILE A 61 4.17 1.42 -9.79
N TYR A 62 4.58 0.18 -10.03
CA TYR A 62 5.92 -0.16 -10.46
C TYR A 62 5.86 -0.88 -11.80
N TYR A 63 6.60 -0.35 -12.76
CA TYR A 63 6.79 -0.97 -14.06
C TYR A 63 8.25 -1.38 -14.22
N LYS A 64 8.47 -2.66 -14.55
CA LYS A 64 9.79 -3.20 -14.87
C LYS A 64 10.12 -2.82 -16.31
N ILE A 65 11.09 -1.94 -16.49
CA ILE A 65 11.63 -1.65 -17.82
C ILE A 65 12.47 -2.85 -18.26
N ILE A 66 12.09 -3.47 -19.38
CA ILE A 66 12.91 -4.45 -20.09
C ILE A 66 13.63 -3.68 -21.20
N LEU A 67 14.95 -3.54 -21.08
CA LEU A 67 15.84 -3.02 -22.13
C LEU A 67 16.47 -4.18 -22.89
#